data_AF-A0A924N6R9-F1
#
_entry.id   AF-A0A924N6R9-F1
#
_cell.length_a   1.000
_cell.length_b   1.000
_cell.length_c   1.000
_cell.angle_alpha   90.00
_cell.angle_beta   90.00
_cell.angle_gamma   90.00
#
_symmetry.space_group_name_H-M   'P 1'
#
loop_
_entity.id
_entity.type
_entity.pdbx_description
1 polymer ?
#
loop_
_entity_poly.entity_id
_entity_poly.type
_entity_poly.pdbx_seq_one_letter_code
_entity_poly.pdbx_strand_id
1 'polypeptide(L)'
;MRTSFVIATCLAVVAAAGSSAQSARPRVLVIGTGGTIGAAGDYWTGRTTRVPIDQLVKVQGIDSVATVEFEQYLNVVSVSIGPERWLELSARIAETFVARPELSGIVVTHGTDTMEETAFFLDLTVGGSRPVVVTGSMRPSN
;
A
#
# COMPACT_ATOMS: atom_id res chain seq x y z
N MET A 1 -19.30 73.50 -12.27
CA MET A 1 -20.60 72.79 -12.21
C MET A 1 -20.36 71.39 -12.78
N ARG A 2 -19.89 70.45 -11.96
CA ARG A 2 -20.65 69.29 -11.45
C ARG A 2 -21.22 68.38 -12.55
N THR A 3 -20.44 67.37 -12.94
CA THR A 3 -20.98 66.08 -13.41
C THR A 3 -20.09 64.96 -12.85
N SER A 4 -20.63 64.28 -11.85
CA SER A 4 -19.99 63.19 -11.12
C SER A 4 -20.03 61.89 -11.94
N PHE A 5 -18.90 61.20 -12.05
CA PHE A 5 -18.85 59.80 -12.47
C PHE A 5 -19.17 58.92 -11.24
N VAL A 6 -20.25 58.15 -11.29
CA VAL A 6 -20.56 57.10 -10.31
C VAL A 6 -20.21 55.77 -10.96
N ILE A 7 -19.15 55.12 -10.47
CA ILE A 7 -18.79 53.75 -10.84
C ILE A 7 -19.70 52.83 -10.03
N ALA A 8 -20.63 52.15 -10.69
CA ALA A 8 -21.47 51.13 -10.10
C ALA A 8 -20.68 49.81 -10.01
N THR A 9 -20.19 49.48 -8.82
CA THR A 9 -19.55 48.18 -8.54
C THR A 9 -20.63 47.14 -8.27
N CYS A 10 -20.96 46.32 -9.28
CA CYS A 10 -21.77 45.11 -9.09
C CYS A 10 -20.92 44.04 -8.39
N LEU A 11 -21.12 43.85 -7.09
CA LEU A 11 -20.55 42.73 -6.34
C LEU A 11 -21.41 41.48 -6.60
N ALA A 12 -21.03 40.69 -7.61
CA ALA A 12 -21.62 39.38 -7.81
C ALA A 12 -21.05 38.42 -6.76
N VAL A 13 -21.86 38.06 -5.76
CA VAL A 13 -21.57 36.96 -4.84
C VAL A 13 -21.80 35.66 -5.61
N VAL A 14 -20.72 35.08 -6.16
CA VAL A 14 -20.73 33.69 -6.62
C VAL A 14 -20.58 32.82 -5.39
N ALA A 15 -21.69 32.26 -4.92
CA ALA A 15 -21.67 31.17 -3.96
C ALA A 15 -21.02 29.94 -4.64
N ALA A 16 -19.76 29.69 -4.35
CA ALA A 16 -19.10 28.44 -4.69
C ALA A 16 -19.73 27.35 -3.82
N ALA A 17 -20.70 26.62 -4.38
CA ALA A 17 -21.14 25.35 -3.84
C ALA A 17 -19.94 24.38 -3.91
N GLY A 18 -19.23 24.25 -2.79
CA GLY A 18 -18.22 23.22 -2.61
C GLY A 18 -18.89 21.86 -2.69
N SER A 19 -18.88 21.25 -3.87
CA SER A 19 -19.17 19.83 -4.00
C SER A 19 -18.02 19.08 -3.35
N SER A 20 -18.21 18.64 -2.11
CA SER A 20 -17.28 17.70 -1.49
C SER A 20 -17.47 16.36 -2.20
N ALA A 21 -16.77 16.18 -3.32
CA ALA A 21 -16.55 14.85 -3.86
C ALA A 21 -15.90 14.03 -2.76
N GLN A 22 -16.63 13.06 -2.21
CA GLN A 22 -16.04 12.01 -1.39
C GLN A 22 -14.89 11.43 -2.22
N SER A 23 -13.64 11.75 -1.88
CA SER A 23 -12.50 11.24 -2.63
C SER A 23 -12.59 9.71 -2.61
N ALA A 24 -12.52 9.07 -3.78
CA ALA A 24 -12.45 7.63 -3.86
C ALA A 24 -11.32 7.14 -2.95
N ARG A 25 -11.59 6.08 -2.15
CA ARG A 25 -10.59 5.54 -1.23
C ARG A 25 -9.32 5.16 -1.99
N PRO A 26 -8.13 5.33 -1.39
CA PRO A 26 -6.89 4.91 -2.03
C PRO A 26 -6.94 3.42 -2.36
N ARG A 27 -6.45 3.04 -3.54
CA ARG A 27 -6.34 1.64 -3.97
C ARG A 27 -4.95 1.14 -3.64
N VAL A 28 -4.87 0.09 -2.83
CA VAL A 28 -3.60 -0.46 -2.34
C VAL A 28 -3.51 -1.92 -2.74
N LEU A 29 -2.41 -2.31 -3.37
CA LEU A 29 -2.10 -3.71 -3.63
C LEU A 29 -1.19 -4.25 -2.51
N VAL A 30 -1.57 -5.38 -1.92
CA VAL A 30 -0.77 -6.12 -0.94
C VAL A 30 -0.14 -7.33 -1.63
N ILE A 31 1.18 -7.31 -1.77
CA ILE A 31 1.98 -8.41 -2.33
C ILE A 31 2.47 -9.30 -1.17
N GLY A 32 2.03 -10.55 -1.16
CA GLY A 32 2.45 -11.55 -0.19
C GLY A 32 3.77 -12.21 -0.55
N THR A 33 4.76 -12.16 0.36
CA THR A 33 6.03 -12.93 0.21
C THR A 33 6.21 -14.07 1.22
N GLY A 34 5.36 -14.12 2.25
CA GLY A 34 5.38 -15.13 3.31
C GLY A 34 5.67 -14.50 4.67
N GLY A 35 6.62 -15.09 5.41
CA GLY A 35 6.94 -14.68 6.78
C GLY A 35 5.86 -15.04 7.81
N THR A 36 6.11 -14.67 9.07
CA THR A 36 5.22 -14.96 10.19
C THR A 36 3.83 -14.30 10.03
N ILE A 37 3.77 -13.14 9.38
CA ILE A 37 2.50 -12.47 9.02
C ILE A 37 1.64 -13.33 8.07
N GLY A 38 2.27 -14.10 7.19
CA GLY A 38 1.64 -15.09 6.31
C GLY A 38 1.62 -16.49 6.91
N ALA A 39 1.59 -16.61 8.24
CA ALA A 39 1.50 -17.89 8.93
C ALA A 39 0.38 -17.87 9.97
N ALA A 40 -0.17 -19.05 10.27
CA ALA A 40 -1.13 -19.26 11.35
C ALA A 40 -0.75 -20.52 12.14
N GLY A 41 -1.04 -20.53 13.44
CA GLY A 41 -0.82 -21.65 14.34
C GLY A 41 -0.50 -21.19 15.75
N ASP A 42 0.13 -22.07 16.51
CA ASP A 42 0.49 -21.81 17.90
C ASP A 42 1.92 -21.27 17.99
N TYR A 43 2.02 -19.99 18.34
CA TYR A 43 3.27 -19.28 18.53
C TYR A 43 4.14 -19.91 19.63
N TRP A 44 3.54 -20.39 20.73
CA TRP A 44 4.28 -20.88 21.89
C TRP A 44 4.92 -22.24 21.64
N THR A 45 4.27 -23.07 20.82
CA THR A 45 4.82 -24.38 20.43
C THR A 45 5.62 -24.34 19.13
N GLY A 46 5.63 -23.20 18.42
CA GLY A 46 6.27 -23.04 17.11
C GLY A 46 5.58 -23.81 15.97
N ARG A 47 4.37 -24.33 16.21
CA ARG A 47 3.63 -25.14 15.24
C ARG A 47 2.77 -24.22 14.37
N THR A 48 3.37 -23.70 13.32
CA THR A 48 2.71 -22.80 12.36
C THR A 48 2.65 -23.40 10.95
N THR A 49 1.58 -23.12 10.23
CA THR A 49 1.44 -23.39 8.80
C THR A 49 1.40 -22.08 8.02
N ARG A 50 1.92 -22.09 6.80
CA ARG A 50 1.84 -20.94 5.90
C ARG A 50 0.41 -20.76 5.39
N VAL A 51 -0.02 -19.51 5.26
CA VAL A 51 -1.36 -19.11 4.86
C VAL A 51 -1.24 -18.12 3.70
N PRO A 52 -2.05 -18.27 2.64
CA PRO A 52 -2.10 -17.30 1.56
C PRO A 52 -2.51 -15.89 2.03
N ILE A 53 -1.98 -14.86 1.38
CA ILE A 53 -2.15 -13.46 1.78
C ILE A 53 -3.61 -13.00 1.72
N ASP A 54 -4.37 -13.50 0.75
CA ASP A 54 -5.80 -13.25 0.58
C ASP A 54 -6.65 -13.94 1.65
N GLN A 55 -6.08 -14.79 2.50
CA GLN A 55 -6.74 -15.34 3.68
C GLN A 55 -6.45 -14.54 4.95
N LEU A 56 -5.57 -13.52 4.89
CA LEU A 56 -5.34 -12.57 5.98
C LEU A 56 -6.47 -11.52 6.12
N VAL A 57 -7.66 -11.78 5.56
CA VAL A 57 -8.86 -10.92 5.46
C VAL A 57 -9.47 -10.48 6.81
N LYS A 58 -8.74 -10.61 7.91
CA LYS A 58 -9.23 -10.33 9.27
C LYS A 58 -8.81 -8.97 9.82
N VAL A 59 -8.20 -8.10 9.02
CA VAL A 59 -7.89 -6.73 9.49
C VAL A 59 -9.19 -5.92 9.57
N GLN A 60 -9.80 -5.93 10.76
CA GLN A 60 -11.04 -5.20 11.02
C GLN A 60 -10.86 -3.71 10.71
N GLY A 61 -11.80 -3.16 9.93
CA GLY A 61 -11.83 -1.74 9.60
C GLY A 61 -10.97 -1.33 8.40
N ILE A 62 -10.24 -2.24 7.75
CA ILE A 62 -9.36 -1.89 6.61
C ILE A 62 -10.14 -1.28 5.43
N ASP A 63 -11.36 -1.76 5.18
CA ASP A 63 -12.26 -1.26 4.12
C ASP A 63 -12.74 0.18 4.36
N SER A 64 -12.61 0.68 5.60
CA SER A 64 -12.91 2.09 5.91
C SER A 64 -11.80 3.03 5.47
N VAL A 65 -10.57 2.53 5.31
CA VAL A 65 -9.35 3.29 5.02
C VAL A 65 -8.96 3.22 3.54
N ALA A 66 -8.99 2.02 2.94
CA ALA A 66 -8.51 1.79 1.58
C ALA A 66 -9.32 0.70 0.88
N THR A 67 -9.32 0.71 -0.45
CA THR A 67 -9.72 -0.44 -1.26
C THR A 67 -8.48 -1.32 -1.43
N VAL A 68 -8.49 -2.51 -0.83
CA VAL A 68 -7.32 -3.39 -0.78
C VAL A 68 -7.48 -4.56 -1.75
N GLU A 69 -6.47 -4.75 -2.59
CA GLU A 69 -6.30 -5.91 -3.47
C GLU A 69 -5.13 -6.76 -2.96
N PHE A 70 -5.17 -8.06 -3.21
CA PHE A 70 -4.16 -9.01 -2.74
C PHE A 70 -3.53 -9.77 -3.90
N GLU A 71 -2.22 -9.93 -3.87
CA GLU A 71 -1.45 -10.76 -4.80
C GLU A 71 -0.53 -11.68 -4.01
N GLN A 72 -0.67 -13.00 -4.19
CA GLN A 72 0.29 -13.95 -3.65
C GLN A 72 1.48 -14.11 -4.62
N TYR A 73 2.63 -13.52 -4.30
CA TYR A 73 3.84 -13.66 -5.12
C TYR A 73 4.72 -14.82 -4.63
N LEU A 74 5.13 -14.82 -3.35
CA LEU A 74 5.95 -15.87 -2.73
C LEU A 74 5.34 -16.34 -1.43
N ASN A 75 5.72 -17.53 -0.97
CA ASN A 75 5.33 -18.01 0.36
C ASN A 75 6.50 -18.73 1.03
N VAL A 76 7.54 -17.96 1.35
CA VAL A 76 8.83 -18.45 1.85
C VAL A 76 9.19 -17.82 3.20
N VAL A 77 10.24 -18.35 3.85
CA VAL A 77 10.89 -17.66 4.97
C VAL A 77 11.75 -16.53 4.42
N SER A 78 11.88 -15.43 5.15
CA SER A 78 12.50 -14.19 4.65
C SER A 78 13.95 -14.39 4.20
N VAL A 79 14.71 -15.22 4.92
CA VAL A 79 16.09 -15.59 4.56
C VAL A 79 16.23 -16.28 3.19
N SER A 80 15.13 -16.78 2.61
CA SER A 80 15.10 -17.43 1.30
C SER A 80 14.71 -16.51 0.15
N ILE A 81 14.51 -15.21 0.40
CA ILE A 81 14.16 -14.26 -0.66
C ILE A 81 15.42 -13.93 -1.48
N GLY A 82 16.39 -13.25 -0.86
CA GLY A 82 17.71 -13.03 -1.43
C GLY A 82 17.72 -12.23 -2.76
N PRO A 83 18.92 -12.03 -3.36
CA PRO A 83 19.12 -11.07 -4.45
C PRO A 83 18.30 -11.32 -5.72
N GLU A 84 18.16 -12.59 -6.13
CA GLU A 84 17.41 -12.96 -7.34
C GLU A 84 15.94 -12.56 -7.22
N ARG A 85 15.31 -12.89 -6.07
CA ARG A 85 13.91 -12.55 -5.84
C ARG A 85 13.72 -11.07 -5.49
N TRP A 86 14.74 -10.39 -4.97
CA TRP A 86 14.70 -8.93 -4.82
C TRP A 86 14.62 -8.23 -6.18
N LEU A 87 15.41 -8.67 -7.16
CA LEU A 87 15.33 -8.15 -8.53
C LEU A 87 13.94 -8.41 -9.15
N GLU A 88 13.43 -9.63 -9.02
CA GLU A 88 12.08 -9.98 -9.49
C GLU A 88 10.99 -9.14 -8.80
N LEU A 89 11.07 -8.96 -7.48
CA LEU A 89 10.11 -8.17 -6.71
C LEU A 89 10.15 -6.69 -7.11
N SER A 90 11.35 -6.12 -7.28
CA SER A 90 11.51 -4.74 -7.73
C SER A 90 10.94 -4.54 -9.15
N ALA A 91 11.23 -5.45 -10.07
CA ALA A 91 10.69 -5.40 -11.43
C ALA A 91 9.16 -5.50 -11.42
N ARG A 92 8.61 -6.47 -10.67
CA ARG A 92 7.16 -6.65 -10.49
C ARG A 92 6.48 -5.40 -9.97
N ILE A 93 7.05 -4.74 -8.96
CA ILE A 93 6.51 -3.49 -8.38
C ILE A 93 6.50 -2.38 -9.44
N ALA A 94 7.61 -2.18 -10.15
CA ALA A 94 7.72 -1.16 -11.18
C ALA A 94 6.72 -1.40 -12.33
N GLU A 95 6.62 -2.63 -12.83
CA GLU A 95 5.68 -3.03 -13.88
C GLU A 95 4.22 -2.84 -13.44
N THR A 96 3.90 -3.22 -12.20
CA THR A 96 2.57 -3.02 -11.61
C THR A 96 2.21 -1.54 -11.60
N PHE A 97 3.13 -0.69 -11.17
CA PHE A 97 2.92 0.74 -11.15
C PHE A 97 2.75 1.36 -12.55
N VAL A 98 3.38 0.81 -13.58
CA VAL A 98 3.16 1.24 -14.97
C VAL A 98 1.79 0.78 -15.49
N ALA A 99 1.43 -0.49 -15.24
CA ALA A 99 0.20 -1.10 -15.74
C ALA A 99 -1.06 -0.61 -15.00
N ARG A 100 -0.91 -0.19 -13.74
CA ARG A 100 -2.01 0.17 -12.84
C ARG A 100 -1.83 1.60 -12.30
N PRO A 101 -2.05 2.64 -13.13
CA PRO A 101 -1.85 4.04 -12.73
C PRO A 101 -2.79 4.49 -11.60
N GLU A 102 -3.87 3.76 -11.36
CA GLU A 102 -4.86 4.05 -10.32
C GLU A 102 -4.50 3.52 -8.93
N LEU A 103 -3.43 2.72 -8.80
CA LEU A 103 -2.90 2.32 -7.50
C LEU A 103 -2.26 3.52 -6.79
N SER A 104 -2.68 3.72 -5.54
CA SER A 104 -2.12 4.74 -4.65
C SER A 104 -0.84 4.28 -3.96
N GLY A 105 -0.55 2.97 -3.92
CA GLY A 105 0.66 2.41 -3.33
C GLY A 105 0.65 0.89 -3.27
N ILE A 106 1.78 0.31 -2.85
CA ILE A 106 1.95 -1.13 -2.67
C ILE A 106 2.43 -1.43 -1.25
N VAL A 107 1.89 -2.48 -0.65
CA VAL A 107 2.39 -3.07 0.60
C VAL A 107 2.99 -4.43 0.29
N VAL A 108 4.20 -4.70 0.77
CA VAL A 108 4.85 -6.00 0.67
C VAL A 108 4.86 -6.63 2.05
N THR A 109 4.20 -7.78 2.21
CA THR A 109 4.33 -8.54 3.46
C THR A 109 5.58 -9.40 3.42
N HIS A 110 6.27 -9.50 4.55
CA HIS A 110 7.59 -10.10 4.64
C HIS A 110 7.81 -10.76 6.01
N GLY A 111 8.77 -11.70 6.07
CA GLY A 111 9.29 -12.18 7.35
C GLY A 111 10.24 -11.16 7.97
N THR A 112 10.34 -11.15 9.30
CA THR A 112 11.07 -10.11 10.03
C THR A 112 12.58 -10.26 9.97
N ASP A 113 13.11 -11.47 9.74
CA ASP A 113 14.56 -11.73 9.86
C ASP A 113 15.41 -11.05 8.79
N THR A 114 14.83 -10.76 7.61
CA THR A 114 15.54 -10.06 6.52
C THR A 114 14.68 -8.98 5.87
N MET A 115 13.83 -8.37 6.69
CA MET A 115 12.94 -7.30 6.23
C MET A 115 13.74 -6.04 5.90
N GLU A 116 14.76 -5.72 6.71
CA GLU A 116 15.56 -4.53 6.49
C GLU A 116 16.34 -4.56 5.17
N GLU A 117 16.90 -5.70 4.77
CA GLU A 117 17.65 -5.80 3.51
C GLU A 117 16.72 -5.65 2.31
N THR A 118 15.54 -6.27 2.39
CA THR A 118 14.53 -6.17 1.32
C THR A 118 14.00 -4.74 1.22
N ALA A 119 13.72 -4.08 2.34
CA ALA A 119 13.28 -2.69 2.36
C ALA A 119 14.37 -1.75 1.80
N PHE A 120 15.62 -1.93 2.21
CA PHE A 120 16.75 -1.16 1.71
C PHE A 120 16.96 -1.35 0.21
N PHE A 121 16.87 -2.58 -0.29
CA PHE A 121 16.98 -2.85 -1.72
C PHE A 121 15.87 -2.15 -2.50
N LEU A 122 14.62 -2.26 -2.07
CA LEU A 122 13.48 -1.64 -2.76
C LEU A 122 13.53 -0.10 -2.73
N ASP A 123 14.04 0.50 -1.65
CA ASP A 123 14.26 1.95 -1.56
C ASP A 123 15.24 2.45 -2.65
N LEU A 124 16.26 1.64 -2.96
CA LEU A 124 17.24 1.96 -3.99
C LEU A 124 16.76 1.68 -5.42
N THR A 125 15.89 0.69 -5.62
CA THR A 125 15.55 0.19 -6.97
C THR A 125 14.17 0.59 -7.46
N VAL A 126 13.22 0.88 -6.57
CA VAL A 126 11.88 1.33 -6.93
C VAL A 126 11.81 2.85 -6.90
N GLY A 127 11.77 3.46 -8.09
CA GLY A 127 11.58 4.89 -8.23
C GLY A 127 10.11 5.32 -8.24
N GLY A 128 9.89 6.62 -8.12
CA GLY A 128 8.57 7.27 -8.25
C GLY A 128 8.06 7.85 -6.94
N SER A 129 6.89 8.48 -6.98
CA SER A 129 6.27 9.15 -5.82
C SER A 129 5.24 8.29 -5.08
N ARG A 130 4.89 7.12 -5.62
CA ARG A 130 3.92 6.21 -5.00
C ARG A 130 4.63 5.37 -3.93
N PRO A 131 4.09 5.28 -2.71
CA PRO A 131 4.73 4.56 -1.62
C PRO A 131 4.78 3.05 -1.85
N VAL A 132 5.90 2.46 -1.44
CA VAL A 132 6.07 1.02 -1.22
C VAL A 132 6.36 0.82 0.26
N VAL A 133 5.54 0.03 0.94
CA VAL A 133 5.68 -0.24 2.38
C VAL A 133 6.01 -1.70 2.58
N VAL A 134 7.13 -2.01 3.24
CA VAL A 134 7.44 -3.38 3.67
C VAL A 134 6.95 -3.57 5.10
N THR A 135 6.22 -4.65 5.36
CA THR A 135 5.65 -4.92 6.69
C THR A 135 5.67 -6.41 7.02
N GLY A 136 5.53 -6.74 8.31
CA GLY A 136 5.53 -8.11 8.80
C GLY A 136 5.01 -8.18 10.24
N SER A 137 5.17 -9.33 10.87
CA SER A 137 4.66 -9.57 12.22
C SER A 137 5.65 -10.42 13.01
N MET A 138 5.79 -10.13 14.31
CA MET A 138 6.54 -10.95 15.26
C MET A 138 5.75 -12.18 15.74
N ARG A 139 4.45 -12.25 15.43
CA ARG A 139 3.53 -13.33 15.82
C ARG A 139 2.71 -13.81 14.61
N PRO A 140 2.24 -15.07 14.60
CA PRO A 140 1.31 -15.58 13.59
C PRO A 140 0.03 -14.74 13.54
N SER A 141 -0.71 -14.89 12.43
CA SER A 141 -1.89 -14.08 12.09
C SER A 141 -3.18 -14.39 12.88
N ASN A 142 -3.14 -15.30 13.86
CA ASN A 142 -4.31 -15.83 14.57
C ASN A 142 -4.18 -15.81 16.10
#